data_AF-Q9X3B0-F1
#
_entry.id   AF-Q9X3B0-F1
#
_cell.length_a   1.000
_cell.length_b   1.000
_cell.length_c   1.000
_cell.angle_alpha   90.00
_cell.angle_beta   90.00
_cell.angle_gamma   90.00
#
_symmetry.space_group_name_H-M   'P 1'
#
loop_
_entity.id
_entity.type
_entity.pdbx_description
1 polymer ?
#
loop_
_entity_poly.entity_id
_entity_poly.type
_entity_poly.pdbx_seq_one_letter_code
_entity_poly.pdbx_strand_id
1 'polypeptide(L)'
;LRDLGLEAEARLYAAPNDLMGENTICASLAGEEFGRIRTWGTDVRRRADYDKCSPTSMCDLPQNYLEPILVKSAALDGCKVRFDTEYLGHEQDA
;
A
#
# COMPACT_ATOMS: atom_id res chain seq x y z
N LEU A 1 -5.39 -3.90 -7.27
CA LEU A 1 -4.68 -2.93 -8.13
C LEU A 1 -4.32 -3.49 -9.49
N ARG A 2 -3.60 -4.62 -9.56
CA ARG A 2 -3.23 -5.25 -10.85
C ARG A 2 -4.42 -5.51 -11.77
N ASP A 3 -5.45 -6.19 -11.24
CA ASP A 3 -6.68 -6.51 -11.99
C ASP A 3 -7.44 -5.25 -12.44
N LEU A 4 -7.41 -4.21 -11.61
CA LEU A 4 -7.99 -2.89 -11.93
C LEU A 4 -7.13 -2.05 -12.90
N GLY A 5 -5.98 -2.56 -13.37
CA GLY A 5 -5.06 -1.80 -14.23
C GLY A 5 -4.24 -0.71 -13.53
N LEU A 6 -4.32 -0.60 -12.19
CA LEU A 6 -3.74 0.51 -11.41
C LEU A 6 -2.38 0.20 -10.79
N GLU A 7 -1.88 -1.04 -10.92
CA GLU A 7 -0.62 -1.45 -10.27
C GLU A 7 0.59 -0.62 -10.72
N ALA A 8 0.69 -0.30 -12.02
CA ALA A 8 1.82 0.46 -12.54
C ALA A 8 1.83 1.90 -12.01
N GLU A 9 0.67 2.57 -11.98
CA GLU A 9 0.53 3.94 -11.44
C GLU A 9 0.82 3.96 -9.94
N ALA A 10 0.28 3.01 -9.17
CA ALA A 10 0.54 2.90 -7.74
C ALA A 10 2.04 2.73 -7.43
N ARG A 11 2.76 1.93 -8.22
CA ARG A 11 4.20 1.71 -8.04
C ARG A 11 5.06 2.95 -8.32
N LEU A 12 4.58 3.95 -9.08
CA LEU A 12 5.32 5.20 -9.31
C LEU A 12 5.48 6.03 -8.02
N TYR A 13 4.52 5.91 -7.10
CA TYR A 13 4.47 6.68 -5.86
C TYR A 13 4.86 5.87 -4.63
N ALA A 14 5.15 4.57 -4.81
CA ALA A 14 5.42 3.65 -3.71
C ALA A 14 6.92 3.43 -3.51
N ALA A 15 7.36 3.27 -2.27
CA ALA A 15 8.67 2.70 -2.00
C ALA A 15 8.63 1.18 -2.27
N PRO A 16 9.60 0.63 -3.03
CA PRO A 16 9.65 -0.79 -3.32
C PRO A 16 10.05 -1.61 -2.07
N ASN A 17 9.70 -2.91 -2.08
CA ASN A 17 9.89 -3.84 -0.96
C ASN A 17 11.33 -3.88 -0.40
N ASP A 18 12.33 -3.76 -1.26
CA ASP A 18 13.76 -3.80 -0.90
C ASP A 18 14.18 -2.65 0.01
N LEU A 19 13.46 -1.52 0.00
CA LEU A 19 13.71 -0.39 0.91
C LEU A 19 12.98 -0.51 2.25
N MET A 20 12.12 -1.52 2.44
CA MET A 20 11.26 -1.66 3.61
C MET A 20 11.77 -2.68 4.64
N GLY A 21 12.84 -3.42 4.30
CA GLY A 21 13.20 -4.66 5.00
C GLY A 21 13.82 -4.52 6.39
N GLU A 22 14.23 -3.31 6.79
CA GLU A 22 15.08 -3.07 7.95
C GLU A 22 14.28 -2.52 9.14
N ASN A 23 13.69 -3.40 9.95
CA ASN A 23 13.03 -2.97 11.19
C ASN A 23 14.05 -2.93 12.34
N THR A 24 14.51 -1.72 12.68
CA THR A 24 15.59 -1.48 13.64
C THR A 24 15.04 -1.15 15.02
N ILE A 25 15.52 -1.88 16.04
CA ILE A 25 15.20 -1.63 17.44
C ILE A 25 16.42 -0.94 18.06
N CYS A 26 16.25 0.31 18.48
CA CYS A 26 17.35 1.16 18.96
C CYS A 26 16.88 2.11 20.07
N ALA A 27 17.82 2.66 20.83
CA ALA A 27 17.52 3.65 21.87
C ALA A 27 16.99 4.98 21.29
N SER A 28 17.52 5.38 20.13
CA SER A 28 17.04 6.50 19.31
C SER A 28 17.62 6.38 17.90
N LEU A 29 17.18 7.23 16.96
CA LEU A 29 17.67 7.19 15.56
C LEU A 29 19.20 7.33 15.42
N ALA A 30 19.85 8.07 16.32
CA ALA A 30 21.31 8.24 16.35
C ALA A 30 21.97 7.54 17.55
N GLY A 31 21.22 6.73 18.29
CA GLY A 31 21.67 6.02 19.50
C GLY A 31 22.13 4.60 19.21
N GLU A 32 22.32 3.83 20.29
CA GLU A 32 22.68 2.41 20.21
C GLU A 32 21.57 1.58 19.55
N GLU A 33 21.95 0.71 18.60
CA GLU A 33 21.08 -0.32 18.03
C GLU A 33 21.14 -1.58 18.90
N PHE A 34 19.97 -2.05 19.36
CA PHE A 34 19.84 -3.29 20.13
C PHE A 34 19.70 -4.52 19.24
N GLY A 35 19.19 -4.32 18.01
CA GLY A 35 19.07 -5.38 17.02
C GLY A 35 18.13 -5.00 15.88
N ARG A 36 17.98 -5.95 14.95
CA ARG A 36 17.22 -5.74 13.73
C ARG A 36 16.45 -6.97 13.31
N ILE A 37 15.24 -6.75 12.80
CA ILE A 37 14.37 -7.78 12.26
C ILE A 37 14.19 -7.54 10.76
N ARG A 38 14.39 -8.59 9.96
CA ARG A 38 14.09 -8.58 8.53
C ARG A 38 12.58 -8.71 8.33
N THR A 39 11.95 -7.63 7.89
CA THR A 39 10.47 -7.55 7.73
C THR A 39 10.05 -7.68 6.27
N TRP A 40 8.73 -7.81 6.04
CA TRP A 40 8.11 -7.76 4.71
C TRP A 40 8.70 -8.73 3.68
N GLY A 41 9.20 -9.89 4.11
CA GLY A 41 9.72 -10.93 3.21
C GLY A 41 11.08 -10.64 2.59
N THR A 42 11.85 -9.67 3.12
CA THR A 42 13.16 -9.29 2.55
C THR A 42 14.32 -10.19 2.98
N ASP A 43 14.14 -11.06 3.98
CA ASP A 43 15.16 -12.06 4.33
C ASP A 43 15.32 -13.06 3.18
N VAL A 44 16.56 -13.38 2.79
CA VAL A 44 16.86 -14.33 1.70
C VAL A 44 16.20 -15.69 1.89
N ARG A 45 16.03 -16.13 3.14
CA ARG A 45 15.38 -17.41 3.50
C ARG A 45 13.87 -17.37 3.31
N ARG A 46 13.26 -16.18 3.26
CA ARG A 46 11.81 -15.97 3.11
C ARG A 46 11.42 -15.41 1.74
N ARG A 47 12.35 -14.76 1.04
CA ARG A 47 12.09 -14.07 -0.23
C ARG A 47 11.45 -14.97 -1.28
N ALA A 48 12.00 -16.18 -1.44
CA ALA A 48 11.48 -17.15 -2.41
C ALA A 48 10.02 -17.57 -2.11
N ASP A 49 9.61 -17.62 -0.84
CA ASP A 49 8.23 -17.95 -0.49
C ASP A 49 7.29 -16.81 -0.91
N TYR A 50 7.68 -15.56 -0.62
CA TYR A 50 6.91 -14.36 -1.01
C TYR A 50 6.75 -14.26 -2.53
N ASP A 51 7.85 -14.42 -3.27
CA ASP A 51 7.87 -14.32 -4.73
C ASP A 51 7.04 -15.44 -5.41
N LYS A 52 6.97 -16.63 -4.80
CA LYS A 52 6.14 -17.74 -5.32
C LYS A 52 4.64 -17.56 -5.04
N CYS A 53 4.27 -16.82 -4.00
CA CYS A 53 2.88 -16.67 -3.58
C CYS A 53 2.09 -15.64 -4.40
N SER A 54 2.75 -14.75 -5.15
CA SER A 54 2.07 -13.64 -5.82
C SER A 54 2.86 -13.12 -7.02
N PRO A 55 2.18 -12.71 -8.11
CA PRO A 55 2.83 -12.01 -9.23
C PRO A 55 3.19 -10.55 -8.90
N THR A 56 2.83 -10.05 -7.72
CA THR A 56 3.13 -8.70 -7.23
C THR A 56 3.86 -8.76 -5.89
N SER A 57 4.58 -7.68 -5.57
CA SER A 57 5.39 -7.56 -4.36
C SER A 57 4.78 -6.52 -3.41
N MET A 58 5.09 -6.63 -2.12
CA MET A 58 4.77 -5.58 -1.16
C MET A 58 5.39 -4.24 -1.59
N CYS A 59 4.76 -3.14 -1.21
CA CYS A 59 5.29 -1.80 -1.37
C CYS A 59 4.76 -0.91 -0.25
N ASP A 60 5.41 0.22 -0.01
CA ASP A 60 4.94 1.26 0.91
C ASP A 60 4.37 2.40 0.08
N LEU A 61 3.04 2.57 0.11
CA LEU A 61 2.35 3.64 -0.60
C LEU A 61 1.44 4.40 0.39
N PRO A 62 1.80 5.63 0.77
CA PRO A 62 0.97 6.43 1.66
C PRO A 62 -0.44 6.67 1.10
N GLN A 63 -1.44 6.68 1.98
CA GLN A 63 -2.86 6.80 1.60
C GLN A 63 -3.16 8.11 0.85
N ASN A 64 -2.49 9.21 1.18
CA ASN A 64 -2.66 10.48 0.50
C ASN A 64 -2.20 10.44 -0.98
N TYR A 65 -1.44 9.42 -1.40
CA TYR A 65 -1.15 9.15 -2.81
C TYR A 65 -2.06 8.06 -3.39
N LEU A 66 -2.36 7.01 -2.62
CA LEU A 66 -3.23 5.91 -3.07
C LEU A 66 -4.68 6.37 -3.31
N GLU A 67 -5.28 7.11 -2.39
CA GLU A 67 -6.68 7.54 -2.45
C GLU A 67 -6.97 8.36 -3.71
N PRO A 68 -6.16 9.38 -4.09
CA PRO A 68 -6.35 10.07 -5.35
C PRO A 68 -6.29 9.17 -6.58
N ILE A 69 -5.41 8.16 -6.62
CA ILE A 69 -5.33 7.20 -7.74
C ILE A 69 -6.65 6.44 -7.88
N LEU A 70 -7.18 5.93 -6.77
CA LEU A 70 -8.43 5.15 -6.76
C LEU A 70 -9.63 6.02 -7.13
N VAL A 71 -9.75 7.21 -6.55
CA VAL A 71 -10.88 8.12 -6.83
C VAL A 71 -10.85 8.60 -8.28
N LYS A 72 -9.66 8.96 -8.79
CA LYS A 72 -9.47 9.34 -10.19
C LYS A 72 -9.89 8.21 -11.12
N SER A 73 -9.42 6.97 -10.89
CA SER A 73 -9.81 5.82 -11.72
C SER A 73 -11.31 5.61 -11.71
N ALA A 74 -11.94 5.59 -10.53
CA ALA A 74 -13.38 5.40 -10.42
C ALA A 74 -14.16 6.48 -11.20
N ALA A 75 -13.76 7.75 -11.10
CA ALA A 75 -14.40 8.84 -11.83
C ALA A 75 -14.25 8.69 -13.36
N LEU A 76 -13.06 8.29 -13.84
CA LEU A 76 -12.81 8.02 -15.26
C LEU A 76 -13.60 6.82 -15.78
N ASP A 77 -13.82 5.81 -14.93
CA ASP A 77 -14.65 4.63 -15.23
C ASP A 77 -16.16 4.90 -15.10
N GLY A 78 -16.56 6.16 -14.89
CA GLY A 78 -17.95 6.61 -14.92
C GLY A 78 -18.64 6.74 -13.57
N CYS A 79 -17.93 6.52 -12.45
CA CYS A 79 -18.48 6.76 -11.12
C CYS A 79 -18.74 8.25 -10.89
N LYS A 80 -19.91 8.59 -10.34
CA LYS A 80 -20.23 9.96 -9.92
C LYS A 80 -19.66 10.21 -8.53
N VAL A 81 -18.47 10.79 -8.48
CA VAL A 81 -17.82 11.15 -7.21
C VAL A 81 -18.28 12.52 -6.74
N ARG A 82 -18.67 12.63 -5.46
CA ARG A 82 -19.00 13.89 -4.79
C ARG A 82 -18.29 13.94 -3.44
N PHE A 83 -17.51 14.99 -3.23
CA PHE A 83 -16.87 15.30 -1.94
C PHE A 83 -17.79 16.20 -1.11
N ASP A 84 -17.42 16.46 0.14
CA ASP A 84 -18.14 17.34 1.07
C ASP A 84 -19.64 17.01 1.18
N THR A 85 -19.98 15.72 1.09
CA THR A 85 -21.34 15.21 1.12
C THR A 85 -21.42 14.10 2.16
N GLU A 86 -22.21 14.33 3.21
CA GLU A 86 -22.43 13.37 4.29
C GLU A 86 -23.71 12.57 4.04
N TYR A 87 -23.64 11.25 4.18
CA TYR A 87 -24.82 10.39 4.19
C TYR A 87 -25.54 10.53 5.55
N LEU A 88 -26.79 10.99 5.55
CA LEU A 88 -27.57 11.20 6.78
C LEU A 88 -28.51 10.03 7.12
N GLY A 89 -28.99 9.31 6.12
CA GLY A 89 -29.98 8.25 6.30
C GLY A 89 -30.66 7.87 4.99
N HIS A 90 -31.27 6.69 4.96
CA HIS A 90 -32.25 6.29 3.95
C HIS A 90 -33.26 5.34 4.59
N GLU A 91 -34.44 5.24 3.98
CA GLU A 91 -35.41 4.17 4.24
C GLU A 91 -35.41 3.24 3.03
N GLN A 92 -35.33 1.93 3.27
CA GLN A 92 -35.40 0.92 2.23
C GLN A 92 -36.81 0.30 2.22
N ASP A 93 -37.42 0.22 1.04
CA ASP A 93 -38.71 -0.44 0.83
C ASP A 93 -38.54 -1.94 0.49
N ALA A 94 -39.68 -2.63 0.33
CA ALA A 94 -39.77 -4.06 0.06
C ALA A 94 -39.72 -4.38 -1.45
#